data_AF-A0A5J5ET77-F1
#
_entry.id   AF-A0A5J5ET77-F1
#
_cell.length_a   1.000
_cell.length_b   1.000
_cell.length_c   1.000
_cell.angle_alpha   90.00
_cell.angle_beta   90.00
_cell.angle_gamma   90.00
#
_symmetry.space_group_name_H-M   'P 1'
#
loop_
_entity.id
_entity.type
_entity.pdbx_description
1 polymer ?
#
loop_
_entity_poly.entity_id
_entity_poly.type
_entity_poly.pdbx_seq_one_letter_code
_entity_poly.pdbx_strand_id
1 'polypeptide(L)'
;MFVTKALFASPRESQRSYYDASMVQGKSMIRARRPFVVKNALTGLAIVGFTAAVYTYTIRAVAQDNFEDVKVPDAPVQSAKASSQITSGLLSK
;
A
#
# COMPACT_ATOMS: atom_id res chain seq x y z
N MET A 1 -16.27 -33.40 -41.09
CA MET A 1 -15.14 -33.96 -40.31
C MET A 1 -15.38 -33.61 -38.84
N PHE A 2 -15.92 -34.57 -38.07
CA PHE A 2 -15.95 -34.74 -36.60
C PHE A 2 -16.23 -33.48 -35.73
N VAL A 3 -17.46 -33.19 -35.31
CA VAL A 3 -18.16 -33.72 -34.11
C VAL A 3 -17.23 -34.22 -33.00
N THR A 4 -17.01 -33.40 -31.95
CA THR A 4 -16.89 -33.82 -30.54
C THR A 4 -16.73 -32.61 -29.62
N LYS A 5 -17.77 -32.30 -28.83
CA LYS A 5 -17.71 -31.79 -27.43
C LYS A 5 -19.14 -31.54 -26.92
N ALA A 6 -19.95 -32.59 -26.97
CA ALA A 6 -21.13 -32.73 -26.13
C ALA A 6 -20.79 -33.81 -25.09
N LEU A 7 -20.10 -33.45 -24.01
CA LEU A 7 -19.81 -34.40 -22.92
C LEU A 7 -19.73 -33.78 -21.52
N PHE A 8 -20.23 -32.56 -21.35
CA PHE A 8 -20.44 -31.98 -20.01
C PHE A 8 -21.79 -31.24 -19.98
N ALA A 9 -22.86 -31.94 -20.31
CA ALA A 9 -24.18 -31.51 -19.88
C ALA A 9 -24.30 -31.85 -18.39
N SER A 10 -24.04 -30.86 -17.53
CA SER A 10 -24.33 -31.01 -16.10
C SER A 10 -25.85 -31.16 -15.92
N PRO A 11 -26.33 -32.12 -15.10
CA PRO A 11 -27.74 -32.24 -14.75
C PRO A 11 -28.23 -30.89 -14.24
N ARG A 12 -29.45 -30.49 -14.65
CA ARG A 12 -30.10 -29.28 -14.16
C ARG A 12 -30.51 -29.49 -12.69
N GLU A 13 -29.53 -29.46 -11.80
CA GLU A 13 -29.74 -29.47 -10.36
C GLU A 13 -30.46 -28.16 -9.98
N SER A 14 -31.53 -28.29 -9.21
CA SER A 14 -32.42 -27.18 -8.89
C SER A 14 -31.67 -26.06 -8.15
N GLN A 15 -31.57 -24.89 -8.78
CA GLN A 15 -30.78 -23.74 -8.32
C GLN A 15 -31.38 -23.01 -7.11
N ARG A 16 -31.56 -23.71 -6.00
CA ARG A 16 -31.96 -23.08 -4.72
C ARG A 16 -30.77 -22.76 -3.82
N SER A 17 -29.61 -23.38 -4.04
CA SER A 17 -28.39 -23.08 -3.29
C SER A 17 -27.58 -21.95 -3.93
N TYR A 18 -26.93 -21.15 -3.08
CA TYR A 18 -26.14 -19.96 -3.44
C TYR A 18 -24.86 -20.31 -4.23
N TYR A 19 -24.37 -21.55 -4.09
CA TYR A 19 -23.21 -22.09 -4.78
C TYR A 19 -23.60 -23.23 -5.72
N ASP A 20 -22.95 -23.30 -6.88
CA ASP A 20 -23.01 -24.46 -7.79
C ASP A 20 -22.15 -25.61 -7.25
N ALA A 21 -22.34 -26.83 -7.75
CA ALA A 21 -21.52 -28.01 -7.42
C ALA A 21 -20.02 -27.81 -7.72
N SER A 22 -19.71 -26.87 -8.61
CA SER A 22 -18.36 -26.41 -8.95
C SER A 22 -17.84 -25.31 -8.01
N MET A 23 -18.57 -24.96 -6.94
CA MET A 23 -18.35 -23.81 -6.07
C MET A 23 -18.31 -22.44 -6.78
N VAL A 24 -18.72 -22.40 -8.04
CA VAL A 24 -18.82 -21.17 -8.82
C VAL A 24 -20.11 -20.43 -8.43
N GLN A 25 -20.07 -19.10 -8.53
CA GLN A 25 -21.24 -18.27 -8.32
C GLN A 25 -22.36 -18.60 -9.30
N GLY A 26 -23.58 -18.78 -8.78
CA GLY A 26 -24.77 -18.99 -9.59
C GLY A 26 -25.00 -17.88 -10.61
N LYS A 27 -25.53 -18.24 -11.79
CA LYS A 27 -25.76 -17.31 -12.92
C LYS A 27 -26.67 -16.12 -12.56
N SER A 28 -27.60 -16.33 -11.63
CA SER A 28 -28.49 -15.28 -11.08
C SER A 28 -27.71 -14.17 -10.36
N MET A 29 -26.71 -14.56 -9.56
CA MET A 29 -25.90 -13.66 -8.76
C MET A 29 -24.91 -12.84 -9.60
N ILE A 30 -24.33 -13.44 -10.65
CA ILE A 30 -23.42 -12.71 -11.56
C ILE A 30 -24.14 -11.54 -12.22
N ARG A 31 -25.38 -11.73 -12.72
CA ARG A 31 -26.17 -10.67 -13.34
C ARG A 31 -26.50 -9.54 -12.36
N ALA A 32 -26.85 -9.87 -11.13
CA ALA A 32 -27.18 -8.89 -10.09
C ALA A 32 -25.99 -7.98 -9.72
N ARG A 33 -24.75 -8.48 -9.87
CA ARG A 33 -23.52 -7.74 -9.53
C ARG A 33 -22.94 -6.91 -10.69
N ARG A 34 -23.31 -7.21 -11.94
CA ARG A 34 -22.87 -6.47 -13.13
C ARG A 34 -22.93 -4.94 -12.99
N PRO A 35 -24.01 -4.33 -12.47
CA PRO A 35 -24.09 -2.86 -12.39
C PRO A 35 -23.13 -2.25 -11.36
N PHE A 36 -22.67 -3.01 -10.36
CA PHE A 36 -21.83 -2.50 -9.27
C PHE A 36 -20.34 -2.77 -9.49
N VAL A 37 -19.99 -3.76 -10.33
CA VAL A 37 -18.58 -4.08 -10.61
C VAL A 37 -17.85 -2.87 -11.19
N VAL A 38 -18.45 -2.19 -12.17
CA VAL A 38 -17.85 -1.01 -12.80
C VAL A 38 -17.75 0.15 -11.81
N LYS A 39 -18.81 0.42 -11.05
CA LYS A 39 -18.85 1.53 -10.08
C LYS A 39 -17.84 1.34 -8.96
N ASN A 40 -17.74 0.12 -8.41
CA ASN A 40 -16.79 -0.21 -7.34
C ASN A 40 -15.34 -0.24 -7.83
N ALA A 41 -15.10 -0.69 -9.07
CA ALA A 41 -13.77 -0.62 -9.67
C ALA A 41 -13.32 0.83 -9.88
N LEU A 42 -14.22 1.70 -10.33
CA LEU A 42 -13.94 3.12 -10.52
C LEU A 42 -13.58 3.80 -9.18
N THR A 43 -14.36 3.56 -8.12
CA THR A 43 -14.07 4.13 -6.80
C THR A 43 -12.76 3.58 -6.22
N GLY A 44 -12.49 2.28 -6.39
CA GLY A 44 -11.22 1.68 -6.00
C GLY A 44 -10.03 2.31 -6.73
N LEU A 45 -10.14 2.51 -8.05
CA LEU A 45 -9.11 3.18 -8.84
C LEU A 45 -8.92 4.64 -8.43
N ALA A 46 -10.00 5.35 -8.12
CA ALA A 46 -9.92 6.74 -7.65
C ALA A 46 -9.14 6.84 -6.33
N ILE A 47 -9.41 5.93 -5.38
CA ILE A 47 -8.69 5.90 -4.10
C ILE A 47 -7.21 5.58 -4.31
N VAL A 48 -6.91 4.51 -5.06
CA VAL A 48 -5.52 4.12 -5.34
C VAL A 48 -4.77 5.23 -6.07
N GLY A 49 -5.39 5.84 -7.08
CA GLY A 49 -4.81 6.95 -7.83
C GLY A 49 -4.55 8.18 -6.96
N PHE A 50 -5.49 8.54 -6.08
CA PHE A 50 -5.33 9.64 -5.14
C PHE A 50 -4.16 9.39 -4.17
N THR A 51 -4.09 8.22 -3.57
CA THR A 51 -2.99 7.87 -2.66
C THR A 51 -1.64 7.86 -3.37
N ALA A 52 -1.57 7.29 -4.57
CA ALA A 52 -0.35 7.29 -5.38
C ALA A 52 0.07 8.72 -5.79
N ALA A 53 -0.88 9.59 -6.11
CA ALA A 53 -0.62 10.99 -6.44
C ALA A 53 -0.02 11.73 -5.24
N VAL A 54 -0.59 11.56 -4.04
CA VAL A 54 -0.02 12.16 -2.81
C VAL A 54 1.38 11.62 -2.54
N TYR A 55 1.58 10.31 -2.60
CA TYR A 55 2.90 9.68 -2.36
C TYR A 55 3.97 10.14 -3.35
N THR A 56 3.64 10.21 -4.64
CA THR A 56 4.59 10.68 -5.65
C THR A 56 4.86 12.17 -5.52
N TYR A 57 3.84 12.96 -5.19
CA TYR A 57 3.99 14.38 -4.93
C TYR A 57 4.91 14.65 -3.75
N THR A 58 4.75 13.94 -2.64
CA THR A 58 5.58 14.17 -1.44
C THR A 58 7.05 13.89 -1.72
N ILE A 59 7.39 12.83 -2.46
CA ILE A 59 8.78 12.58 -2.86
C ILE A 59 9.32 13.72 -3.72
N ARG A 60 8.54 14.20 -4.70
CA ARG A 60 8.98 15.27 -5.61
C ARG A 60 9.08 16.63 -4.91
N ALA A 61 8.20 16.90 -3.96
CA ALA A 61 8.17 18.15 -3.21
C ALA A 61 9.31 18.23 -2.19
N VAL A 62 9.61 17.12 -1.49
CA VAL A 62 10.70 17.06 -0.51
C VAL A 62 12.08 16.99 -1.18
N ALA A 63 12.19 16.40 -2.37
CA ALA A 63 13.44 16.33 -3.11
C ALA A 63 14.01 17.70 -3.56
N GLN A 64 13.27 18.78 -3.35
CA GLN A 64 13.67 20.16 -3.70
C GLN A 64 14.22 20.94 -2.50
N ASP A 65 14.67 20.28 -1.44
CA ASP A 65 15.34 20.98 -0.35
C ASP A 65 16.78 21.32 -0.75
N ASN A 66 17.07 22.62 -0.95
CA ASN A 66 18.39 23.12 -1.32
C ASN A 66 19.23 23.27 -0.03
N PHE A 67 20.00 22.24 0.31
CA PHE A 67 20.92 22.23 1.46
C PHE A 67 22.15 23.15 1.30
N GLU A 68 22.05 24.22 0.53
CA GLU A 68 23.14 25.15 0.23
C GLU A 68 23.61 25.96 1.46
N ASP A 69 22.74 26.10 2.47
CA ASP A 69 23.06 26.79 3.73
C ASP A 69 23.74 25.87 4.77
N VAL A 70 23.74 24.55 4.54
CA VAL A 70 24.38 23.59 5.45
C VAL A 70 25.83 23.40 5.05
N LYS A 71 26.71 24.19 5.66
CA LYS A 71 28.18 24.04 5.55
C LYS A 71 28.57 22.73 6.25
N VAL A 72 28.89 21.70 5.48
CA VAL A 72 29.43 20.44 6.01
C VAL A 72 30.91 20.70 6.36
N PRO A 73 31.32 20.69 7.63
CA PRO A 73 32.72 20.83 7.97
C PRO A 73 33.45 19.53 7.58
N ASP A 74 34.55 19.65 6.83
CA ASP A 74 35.33 18.52 6.27
C ASP A 74 36.00 17.59 7.33
N ALA A 75 35.86 17.89 8.61
CA ALA A 75 36.38 17.05 9.68
C ALA A 75 35.36 16.92 10.82
N PRO A 76 35.10 15.69 11.33
CA PRO A 76 34.31 15.53 12.53
C PRO A 76 34.97 16.30 13.66
N VAL A 77 34.26 17.28 14.22
CA VAL A 77 34.73 18.03 15.37
C VAL A 77 34.84 17.03 16.52
N GLN A 78 36.07 16.66 16.88
CA GLN A 78 36.35 15.88 18.08
C GLN A 78 35.70 16.63 19.24
N SER A 79 34.61 16.11 19.79
CA SER A 79 33.94 16.69 20.95
C SER A 79 34.99 16.89 22.02
N ALA A 80 35.31 18.16 22.31
CA ALA A 80 36.30 18.52 23.29
C ALA A 80 35.94 17.82 24.59
N LYS A 81 36.92 17.10 25.13
CA LYS A 81 36.93 16.43 26.42
C LYS A 81 35.95 17.08 27.39
N ALA A 82 35.02 16.28 27.90
CA ALA A 82 34.30 16.56 29.12
C ALA A 82 35.33 16.96 30.20
N SER A 83 35.50 18.26 30.40
CA SER A 83 36.39 18.83 31.39
C SER A 83 35.75 18.61 32.76
N SER A 84 36.23 17.54 33.39
CA SER A 84 36.25 17.32 34.83
C SER A 84 36.61 18.60 35.60
N GLN A 85 35.62 19.41 35.97
CA GLN A 85 35.78 20.52 36.89
C GLN A 85 34.52 20.69 37.75
N ILE A 86 34.12 19.63 38.45
CA ILE A 86 33.24 19.75 39.61
C ILE A 86 33.83 18.78 40.65
N THR A 87 34.19 19.29 41.84
CA THR A 87 34.72 18.55 43.01
C THR A 87 36.26 18.55 43.17
N SER A 88 36.86 19.70 43.49
CA SER A 88 38.11 19.71 44.26
C SER A 88 38.34 21.00 45.07
N GLY A 89 37.27 21.71 45.44
CA GLY A 89 37.34 22.96 46.20
C GLY A 89 36.70 22.92 47.59
N LEU A 90 36.38 21.73 48.10
CA LEU A 90 35.75 21.54 49.41
C LEU A 90 36.75 21.00 50.44
N LEU A 91 37.81 21.76 50.77
CA LEU A 91 38.50 21.70 52.08
C LEU A 91 39.71 22.66 52.12
N SER A 92 39.62 23.76 52.86
CA SER A 92 40.69 24.16 53.79
C SER A 92 40.10 25.13 54.81
N LYS A 93 40.27 24.77 56.09
CA LYS A 93 40.19 25.68 57.23
C LYS A 93 41.31 26.71 57.16
#